data_AF-A0A0D3ED22-F1
#
_entry.id   AF-A0A0D3ED22-F1
#
_cell.length_a   1.000
_cell.length_b   1.000
_cell.length_c   1.000
_cell.angle_alpha   90.00
_cell.angle_beta   90.00
_cell.angle_gamma   90.00
#
_symmetry.space_group_name_H-M   'P 1'
#
loop_
_entity.id
_entity.type
_entity.pdbx_description
1 polymer ?
#
loop_
_entity_poly.entity_id
_entity_poly.type
_entity_poly.pdbx_seq_one_letter_code
_entity_poly.pdbx_strand_id
1 'polypeptide(L)'
;MSCWLLHILIISSSSHLSIKSTRKKLTSASEHRTGHVFYKKSIGLSSSKPLSFSTHFVCALVPRPGYEGGHGIAFVVSHSMDFSHAQPNRYLGVFNTSTIVSPSSHVLAVELDTIWNPEFSDIDNNHVGIDVNSPV
;
A
#
# COMPACT_ATOMS: atom_id res chain seq x y z
N MET A 1 -11.09 -10.34 3.91
CA MET A 1 -10.27 -11.10 2.94
C MET A 1 -9.07 -11.75 3.60
N SER A 2 -8.58 -12.92 3.13
CA SER A 2 -7.21 -13.33 3.46
C SER A 2 -6.29 -13.00 2.30
N CYS A 3 -5.53 -11.92 2.38
CA CYS A 3 -4.49 -11.62 1.40
C CYS A 3 -3.25 -12.47 1.72
N TRP A 4 -2.86 -13.34 0.79
CA TRP A 4 -1.67 -14.18 0.94
C TRP A 4 -0.62 -13.80 -0.09
N LEU A 5 0.58 -13.55 0.45
CA LEU A 5 1.76 -13.04 -0.22
C LEU A 5 1.54 -11.62 -0.74
N LEU A 6 2.30 -10.66 -0.21
CA LEU A 6 3.16 -9.86 -1.06
C LEU A 6 4.30 -9.21 -0.31
N HIS A 7 5.47 -9.22 -0.96
CA HIS A 7 6.65 -8.47 -0.59
C HIS A 7 6.41 -6.97 -0.73
N ILE A 8 6.31 -6.27 0.39
CA ILE A 8 6.48 -4.82 0.43
C ILE A 8 7.98 -4.55 0.28
N LEU A 9 8.38 -4.04 -0.89
CA LEU A 9 9.78 -3.80 -1.24
C LEU A 9 10.07 -2.31 -1.31
N ILE A 10 10.79 -1.87 -0.30
CA ILE A 10 11.55 -0.61 -0.24
C ILE A 10 12.67 -0.60 -1.29
N ILE A 11 13.03 0.56 -1.86
CA ILE A 11 14.11 0.60 -2.86
C ILE A 11 15.24 1.58 -2.57
N SER A 12 16.47 1.09 -2.75
CA SER A 12 17.76 1.76 -2.59
C SER A 12 18.41 2.06 -3.93
N SER A 13 19.11 3.19 -4.00
CA SER A 13 19.91 3.60 -5.15
C SER A 13 21.12 2.69 -5.33
N SER A 14 21.37 2.33 -6.59
CA SER A 14 22.66 1.87 -7.16
C SER A 14 23.49 0.92 -6.31
N SER A 15 22.89 -0.21 -5.94
CA SER A 15 23.53 -1.53 -5.93
C SER A 15 22.39 -2.54 -5.79
N HIS A 16 22.39 -3.57 -6.64
CA HIS A 16 21.31 -4.55 -6.74
C HIS A 16 20.96 -5.16 -5.36
N LEU A 17 19.87 -4.69 -4.75
CA LEU A 17 19.35 -5.19 -3.47
C LEU A 17 18.24 -6.20 -3.75
N SER A 18 18.55 -7.49 -3.65
CA SER A 18 17.55 -8.56 -3.74
C SER A 18 17.07 -8.92 -2.33
N ILE A 19 15.82 -8.56 -2.00
CA ILE A 19 15.19 -8.93 -0.73
C ILE A 19 14.39 -10.22 -0.94
N LYS A 20 14.95 -11.36 -0.54
CA LYS A 20 14.22 -12.63 -0.49
C LYS A 20 13.44 -12.70 0.82
N SER A 21 12.12 -12.44 0.79
CA SER A 21 11.24 -12.71 1.95
C SER A 21 10.40 -13.97 1.73
N THR A 22 9.94 -14.56 2.83
CA THR A 22 9.02 -15.69 2.85
C THR A 22 7.57 -15.23 2.76
N ARG A 23 6.63 -16.17 2.64
CA ARG A 23 5.19 -15.88 2.55
C ARG A 23 4.68 -15.10 3.76
N LYS A 24 4.07 -13.93 3.51
CA LYS A 24 3.43 -13.10 4.54
C LYS A 24 1.93 -12.99 4.29
N LYS A 25 1.16 -13.03 5.38
CA LYS A 25 -0.27 -12.73 5.42
C LYS A 25 -0.42 -11.31 5.95
N LEU A 26 -1.10 -10.43 5.22
CA LEU A 26 -1.34 -9.06 5.69
C LEU A 26 -2.63 -8.99 6.52
N THR A 27 -3.71 -9.58 6.02
CA THR A 27 -5.03 -9.49 6.66
C THR A 27 -5.71 -10.85 6.77
N SER A 28 -6.59 -11.02 7.76
CA SER A 28 -7.50 -12.17 7.91
C SER A 28 -8.88 -11.85 7.35
N ALA A 29 -9.73 -12.87 7.18
CA ALA A 29 -11.10 -12.70 6.68
C ALA A 29 -12.05 -11.92 7.61
N SER A 30 -11.54 -11.28 8.66
CA SER A 30 -12.28 -10.38 9.53
C SER A 30 -12.49 -9.02 8.85
N GLU A 31 -13.56 -8.33 9.23
CA GLU A 31 -13.89 -6.99 8.72
C GLU A 31 -12.93 -5.92 9.26
N HIS A 32 -12.77 -4.85 8.48
CA HIS A 32 -12.05 -3.64 8.88
C HIS A 32 -10.63 -3.91 9.40
N ARG A 33 -9.87 -4.79 8.73
CA ARG A 33 -8.49 -5.11 9.08
C ARG A 33 -7.52 -4.43 8.13
N THR A 34 -6.45 -3.89 8.70
CA THR A 34 -5.26 -3.44 7.98
C THR A 34 -4.07 -4.31 8.41
N GLY A 35 -3.05 -4.36 7.57
CA GLY A 35 -1.83 -5.07 7.88
C GLY A 35 -0.66 -4.54 7.06
N HIS A 36 0.46 -4.32 7.71
CA HIS A 36 1.65 -3.73 7.11
C HIS A 36 2.87 -4.61 7.33
N VAL A 37 3.76 -4.61 6.35
CA VAL A 37 5.10 -5.19 6.46
C VAL A 37 6.07 -4.17 5.92
N PHE A 38 7.02 -3.72 6.74
CA PHE A 38 8.02 -2.76 6.33
C PHE A 38 9.40 -3.41 6.24
N TYR A 39 10.20 -2.98 5.26
CA TYR A 39 11.62 -3.27 5.29
C TYR A 39 12.31 -2.35 6.29
N LYS A 40 13.03 -2.95 7.25
CA LYS A 40 13.46 -2.25 8.46
C LYS A 40 14.54 -1.20 8.24
N LYS A 41 15.28 -1.25 7.13
CA LYS A 41 16.40 -0.33 6.88
C LYS A 41 15.89 0.87 6.09
N SER A 42 16.01 2.05 6.71
CA SER A 42 15.74 3.32 6.04
C SER A 42 16.67 3.53 4.86
N ILE A 43 16.17 4.24 3.86
CA ILE A 43 16.90 4.57 2.64
C ILE A 43 17.06 6.07 2.58
N GLY A 44 18.32 6.50 2.53
CA GLY A 44 18.66 7.90 2.36
C GLY A 44 18.31 8.37 0.96
N LEU A 45 17.40 9.34 0.87
CA LEU A 45 17.17 10.10 -0.34
C LEU A 45 18.15 11.27 -0.38
N SER A 46 18.86 11.46 -1.49
CA SER A 46 19.70 12.66 -1.68
C SER A 46 18.88 13.75 -2.35
N SER A 47 18.94 14.98 -1.85
CA SER A 47 18.35 16.15 -2.51
C SER A 47 18.96 16.42 -3.89
N SER A 48 20.19 15.94 -4.13
CA SER A 48 20.93 16.20 -5.36
C SER A 48 20.62 15.25 -6.52
N LYS A 49 20.02 14.07 -6.24
CA LYS A 49 19.74 13.05 -7.26
C LYS A 49 18.46 12.27 -6.93
N PRO A 50 17.52 12.15 -7.88
CA PRO A 50 16.34 11.33 -7.68
C PRO A 50 16.73 9.86 -7.46
N LEU A 51 16.02 9.21 -6.54
CA LEU A 51 16.15 7.77 -6.30
C LEU A 51 15.51 7.01 -7.46
N SER A 52 16.28 6.19 -8.16
CA SER A 52 15.75 5.23 -9.14
C SER A 52 15.49 3.89 -8.48
N PHE A 53 14.38 3.27 -8.84
CA PHE A 53 13.97 2.04 -8.22
C PHE A 53 13.14 1.10 -9.09
N SER A 54 13.15 -0.19 -8.76
CA SER A 54 12.25 -1.20 -9.31
C SER A 54 11.79 -2.15 -8.20
N THR A 55 10.50 -2.50 -8.22
CA THR A 55 9.93 -3.49 -7.32
C THR A 55 9.12 -4.52 -8.11
N HIS A 56 9.15 -5.78 -7.67
CA HIS A 56 8.40 -6.87 -8.26
C HIS A 56 7.90 -7.78 -7.16
N PHE A 57 6.64 -8.19 -7.28
CA PHE A 57 5.96 -8.90 -6.23
C PHE A 57 4.81 -9.74 -6.82
N VAL A 58 4.40 -10.83 -6.16
CA VAL A 58 3.23 -11.64 -6.56
C VAL A 58 2.25 -11.76 -5.39
N CYS A 59 1.01 -11.30 -5.58
CA CYS A 59 -0.02 -11.32 -4.53
C CYS A 59 -1.24 -12.17 -4.86
N ALA A 60 -1.91 -12.67 -3.82
CA ALA A 60 -3.22 -13.31 -3.92
C ALA A 60 -4.23 -12.65 -2.97
N LEU A 61 -5.27 -12.03 -3.55
CA LEU A 61 -6.43 -11.49 -2.86
C LEU A 61 -7.54 -12.55 -2.85
N VAL A 62 -7.68 -13.27 -1.74
CA VAL A 62 -8.64 -14.38 -1.65
C VAL A 62 -9.83 -13.96 -0.76
N PRO A 63 -11.01 -13.69 -1.35
CA PRO A 63 -12.22 -13.42 -0.58
C PRO A 63 -12.73 -14.68 0.12
N ARG A 64 -13.55 -14.50 1.16
CA ARG A 64 -14.24 -15.62 1.81
C ARG A 64 -15.45 -15.97 0.95
N PRO A 65 -15.76 -17.27 0.71
CA PRO A 65 -16.97 -17.64 -0.03
C PRO A 65 -18.22 -16.99 0.56
N GLY A 66 -19.02 -16.35 -0.29
CA GLY A 66 -20.25 -15.66 0.11
C GLY A 66 -20.07 -14.27 0.76
N TYR A 67 -18.85 -13.72 0.76
CA TYR A 67 -18.57 -12.36 1.21
C TYR A 67 -17.93 -11.54 0.09
N GLU A 68 -18.16 -10.23 0.13
CA GLU A 68 -17.45 -9.30 -0.74
C GLU A 68 -15.93 -9.36 -0.51
N GLY A 69 -15.21 -8.94 -1.55
CA GLY A 69 -13.81 -8.61 -1.42
C GLY A 69 -13.58 -7.54 -0.35
N GLY A 70 -12.35 -7.47 0.14
CA GLY A 70 -11.82 -6.32 0.85
C GLY A 70 -11.19 -5.38 -0.17
N HIS A 71 -10.78 -4.20 0.29
CA HIS A 71 -10.59 -3.06 -0.60
C HIS A 71 -9.36 -3.15 -1.51
N GLY A 72 -8.25 -3.73 -1.05
CA GLY A 72 -7.09 -3.84 -1.92
C GLY A 72 -5.78 -4.03 -1.17
N ILE A 73 -4.69 -3.69 -1.86
CA ILE A 73 -3.32 -3.67 -1.34
C ILE A 73 -2.56 -2.52 -1.99
N ALA A 74 -1.65 -1.89 -1.23
CA ALA A 74 -0.78 -0.84 -1.75
C ALA A 74 0.69 -1.15 -1.51
N PHE A 75 1.52 -0.83 -2.51
CA PHE A 75 2.95 -0.65 -2.33
C PHE A 75 3.20 0.80 -1.90
N VAL A 76 3.87 1.00 -0.77
CA VAL A 76 4.01 2.33 -0.15
C VAL A 76 5.48 2.74 0.00
N VAL A 77 5.77 3.96 -0.42
CA VAL A 77 6.99 4.70 -0.10
C VAL A 77 6.62 5.84 0.84
N SER A 78 7.17 5.82 2.04
CA SER A 78 6.88 6.82 3.08
C SER A 78 8.13 7.15 3.88
N HIS A 79 8.16 8.36 4.43
CA HIS A 79 9.20 8.78 5.37
C HIS A 79 9.08 8.10 6.75
N SER A 80 7.95 7.47 7.05
CA SER A 80 7.65 6.83 8.33
C SER A 80 7.03 5.42 8.15
N MET A 81 7.23 4.56 9.14
CA MET A 81 6.53 3.27 9.26
C MET A 81 5.32 3.35 10.20
N ASP A 82 5.05 4.52 10.78
CA ASP A 82 3.90 4.74 11.64
C ASP A 82 2.65 5.05 10.81
N PHE A 83 1.78 4.05 10.71
CA PHE A 83 0.46 4.14 10.10
C PHE A 83 -0.65 3.89 11.13
N SER A 84 -0.39 4.17 12.41
CA SER A 84 -1.37 4.00 13.49
C SER A 84 -2.64 4.84 13.30
N HIS A 85 -2.54 5.96 12.58
CA HIS A 85 -3.65 6.83 12.23
C HIS A 85 -4.34 6.47 10.92
N ALA A 86 -3.84 5.47 10.19
CA ALA A 86 -4.41 5.09 8.91
C ALA A 86 -5.70 4.28 9.09
N GLN A 87 -6.66 4.50 8.20
CA GLN A 87 -7.96 3.87 8.25
C GLN A 87 -8.03 2.62 7.37
N PRO A 88 -8.86 1.63 7.72
CA PRO A 88 -9.12 0.47 6.87
C PRO A 88 -9.93 0.86 5.63
N ASN A 89 -10.30 -0.15 4.85
CA ASN A 89 -11.20 -0.05 3.71
C ASN A 89 -10.60 0.79 2.58
N ARG A 90 -11.36 1.76 2.08
CA ARG A 90 -11.02 2.69 0.99
C ARG A 90 -9.69 3.43 1.18
N TYR A 91 -9.22 3.54 2.42
CA TYR A 91 -7.95 4.20 2.72
C TYR A 91 -6.75 3.24 2.66
N LEU A 92 -6.97 1.96 2.33
CA LEU A 92 -5.98 0.89 2.17
C LEU A 92 -5.04 0.67 3.37
N GLY A 93 -5.37 1.21 4.55
CA GLY A 93 -4.46 1.24 5.68
C GLY A 93 -3.27 2.19 5.50
N VAL A 94 -3.33 3.10 4.53
CA VAL A 94 -2.27 4.09 4.23
C VAL A 94 -2.72 5.49 4.62
N PHE A 95 -3.95 5.84 4.27
CA PHE A 95 -4.48 7.19 4.38
C PHE A 95 -5.52 7.31 5.50
N ASN A 96 -6.01 8.52 5.74
CA ASN A 96 -7.17 8.77 6.59
C ASN A 96 -7.96 9.99 6.09
N THR A 97 -9.08 10.30 6.74
CA THR A 97 -9.88 11.49 6.40
C THR A 97 -9.07 12.79 6.47
N SER A 98 -8.11 12.92 7.39
CA SER A 98 -7.29 14.12 7.53
C SER A 98 -6.27 14.27 6.40
N THR A 99 -5.76 13.19 5.80
CA THR A 99 -4.83 13.28 4.65
C THR A 99 -5.52 13.79 3.39
N ILE A 100 -6.83 13.58 3.25
CA ILE A 100 -7.64 14.19 2.17
C ILE A 100 -7.76 15.70 2.37
N VAL A 101 -8.00 16.14 3.60
CA VAL A 101 -8.25 17.55 3.93
C VAL A 101 -6.95 18.37 3.96
N SER A 102 -5.84 17.76 4.37
CA SER A 102 -4.52 18.39 4.43
C SER A 102 -3.42 17.37 4.11
N PRO A 103 -3.02 17.26 2.82
CA PRO A 103 -2.00 16.33 2.37
C PRO A 103 -0.62 16.81 2.83
N SER A 104 -0.28 16.51 4.09
CA SER A 104 1.04 16.74 4.68
C SER A 104 1.86 15.46 4.79
N SER A 105 1.25 14.31 4.53
CA SER A 105 1.93 13.02 4.54
C SER A 105 2.82 12.94 3.30
N HIS A 106 4.13 12.68 3.45
CA HIS A 106 5.02 12.44 2.30
C HIS A 106 4.95 10.95 1.93
N VAL A 107 3.84 10.58 1.30
CA VAL A 107 3.51 9.18 1.00
C VAL A 107 3.20 9.04 -0.48
N LEU A 108 3.88 8.11 -1.12
CA LEU A 108 3.53 7.59 -2.44
C LEU A 108 2.96 6.19 -2.25
N ALA A 109 1.78 5.92 -2.79
CA ALA A 109 1.22 4.58 -2.87
C ALA A 109 0.98 4.19 -4.33
N VAL A 110 1.26 2.92 -4.65
CA VAL A 110 0.80 2.28 -5.88
C VAL A 110 -0.18 1.21 -5.45
N GLU A 111 -1.45 1.42 -5.75
CA GLU A 111 -2.55 0.60 -5.25
C GLU A 111 -3.05 -0.41 -6.28
N LEU A 112 -3.52 -1.53 -5.77
CA LEU A 112 -4.41 -2.47 -6.45
C LEU A 112 -5.75 -2.41 -5.71
N ASP A 113 -6.62 -1.50 -6.14
CA ASP A 113 -7.97 -1.35 -5.59
C ASP A 113 -8.92 -2.33 -6.30
N THR A 114 -9.85 -2.87 -5.53
CA THR A 114 -10.81 -3.89 -5.98
C THR A 114 -12.26 -3.49 -5.72
N ILE A 115 -12.50 -2.27 -5.20
CA ILE A 115 -13.82 -1.77 -4.85
C ILE A 115 -13.98 -0.34 -5.37
N TRP A 116 -14.90 -0.13 -6.31
CA TRP A 116 -15.26 1.21 -6.79
C TRP A 116 -15.77 2.13 -5.68
N ASN A 117 -15.10 3.25 -5.43
CA ASN A 117 -15.44 4.25 -4.43
C ASN A 117 -15.64 5.62 -5.13
N PRO A 118 -16.89 6.00 -5.46
CA PRO A 118 -17.16 7.20 -6.23
C PRO A 118 -16.72 8.49 -5.52
N GLU A 119 -16.64 8.49 -4.19
CA GLU A 119 -16.11 9.61 -3.41
C GLU A 119 -14.62 9.88 -3.66
N PHE A 120 -13.87 8.88 -4.16
CA PHE A 120 -12.44 8.98 -4.51
C PHE A 120 -12.23 9.08 -6.03
N SER A 121 -13.32 9.27 -6.79
CA SER A 121 -13.27 9.39 -8.25
C SER A 121 -12.70 8.15 -8.96
N ASP A 122 -12.86 6.97 -8.35
CA ASP A 122 -12.46 5.71 -8.95
C ASP A 122 -13.11 5.53 -10.33
N ILE A 123 -12.31 5.02 -11.27
CA ILE A 123 -12.68 4.90 -12.68
C ILE A 123 -13.70 3.78 -12.92
N ASP A 124 -13.60 2.68 -12.17
CA ASP A 124 -14.44 1.50 -12.27
C ASP A 124 -14.32 0.61 -11.01
N ASN A 125 -14.76 -0.66 -11.13
CA ASN A 125 -14.72 -1.63 -10.04
C ASN A 125 -13.32 -1.95 -9.50
N ASN A 126 -12.32 -2.14 -10.37
CA ASN A 126 -10.98 -2.52 -9.94
C ASN A 126 -9.93 -1.86 -10.82
N HIS A 127 -8.97 -1.20 -10.20
CA HIS A 127 -7.98 -0.41 -10.92
C HIS A 127 -6.62 -0.46 -10.25
N VAL A 128 -5.64 0.03 -11.00
CA VAL A 128 -4.31 0.34 -10.48
C VAL A 128 -4.21 1.85 -10.37
N GLY A 129 -3.92 2.33 -9.16
CA GLY A 129 -3.82 3.75 -8.85
C GLY A 129 -2.39 4.15 -8.44
N ILE A 130 -2.10 5.44 -8.57
CA ILE A 130 -0.91 6.07 -8.01
C ILE A 130 -1.37 7.24 -7.16
N ASP A 131 -1.18 7.11 -5.85
CA ASP A 131 -1.63 8.08 -4.86
C ASP A 131 -0.45 8.86 -4.34
N VAL A 132 -0.59 10.18 -4.30
CA VAL A 132 0.42 11.08 -3.75
C VAL A 132 -0.23 11.86 -2.61
N ASN A 133 0.11 11.45 -1.39
CA ASN A 133 -0.33 12.03 -0.12
C ASN A 133 -1.84 11.86 0.22
N SER A 134 -2.71 11.53 -0.73
CA SER A 134 -4.14 11.23 -0.58
C SER A 134 -4.61 10.10 -1.51
N PRO A 135 -5.69 9.37 -1.17
CA PRO A 135 -6.32 8.36 -2.03
C PRO A 135 -7.25 8.98 -3.11
N VAL A 136 -7.03 10.25 -3.42
CA VAL A 136 -7.79 11.07 -4.37
C VAL A 136 -6.78 11.87 -5.18
#